data_AF-A0A376VDR5-F1
#
_entry.id   AF-A0A376VDR5-F1
#
_cell.length_a   1.000
_cell.length_b   1.000
_cell.length_c   1.000
_cell.angle_alpha   90.00
_cell.angle_beta   90.00
_cell.angle_gamma   90.00
#
_symmetry.space_group_name_H-M   'P 1'
#
loop_
_entity.id
_entity.type
_entity.pdbx_description
1 polymer ?
#
loop_
_entity_poly.entity_id
_entity_poly.type
_entity_poly.pdbx_seq_one_letter_code
_entity_poly.pdbx_strand_id
1 'polypeptide(L)'
;MDYGWLLTKRFEAPDKSTSHNLNIQKNEYLIQGTETRQQDVCRSIETPEPGANSAALSLWQKGKIAPDSWVIDVDQILENGKRLIETARLYGIELYLMTKQFGRNPWLAKKLLALGYSGIVAVDYKEARVMRRAGLPVAHQGHLVQIPCHQVADAVEQGTDVITVFTLAKAREVSAAAVKAGRVQSVLLKVYSDDDFSLSGAGERFCTAFAARGGC
;
A
#
# COMPACT_ATOMS: atom_id res chain seq x y z
N MET A 1 36.70 2.19 -10.23
CA MET A 1 36.51 1.40 -9.00
C MET A 1 35.73 0.17 -9.41
N ASP A 2 36.40 -0.95 -9.27
CA ASP A 2 36.10 -2.25 -9.84
C ASP A 2 35.54 -3.14 -8.72
N TYR A 3 34.40 -3.78 -8.95
CA TYR A 3 33.94 -4.94 -8.19
C TYR A 3 33.10 -5.82 -9.11
N GLY A 4 33.80 -6.69 -9.85
CA GLY A 4 33.20 -7.85 -10.49
C GLY A 4 32.83 -8.94 -9.49
N TRP A 5 31.84 -9.76 -9.84
CA TRP A 5 31.80 -11.17 -9.43
C TRP A 5 31.30 -12.04 -10.58
N LEU A 6 31.98 -13.17 -10.69
CA LEU A 6 32.13 -14.11 -11.78
C LEU A 6 31.35 -15.40 -11.47
N LEU A 7 31.12 -16.22 -12.51
CA LEU A 7 30.90 -17.67 -12.50
C LEU A 7 29.46 -18.22 -12.31
N THR A 8 28.78 -18.41 -13.43
CA THR A 8 27.85 -19.53 -13.62
C THR A 8 28.62 -20.85 -13.69
N LYS A 9 28.48 -21.69 -12.67
CA LYS A 9 28.76 -23.13 -12.77
C LYS A 9 27.43 -23.87 -12.92
N ARG A 10 27.33 -24.59 -14.03
CA ARG A 10 26.29 -25.56 -14.38
C ARG A 10 26.31 -26.71 -13.36
N PHE A 11 25.18 -27.06 -12.76
CA PHE A 11 25.04 -28.34 -12.05
C PHE A 11 23.62 -28.90 -12.16
N GLU A 12 23.57 -30.22 -12.34
CA GLU A 12 22.42 -31.08 -12.63
C GLU A 12 21.62 -31.44 -11.37
N ALA A 13 20.36 -31.84 -11.57
CA ALA A 13 19.38 -32.20 -10.54
C ALA A 13 19.65 -33.56 -9.85
N PRO A 14 19.16 -33.73 -8.60
CA PRO A 14 18.31 -34.88 -8.28
C PRO A 14 17.13 -34.51 -7.34
N ASP A 15 15.90 -34.91 -7.65
CA ASP A 15 15.15 -36.10 -7.19
C ASP A 15 14.41 -35.95 -5.84
N LYS A 16 13.27 -36.62 -5.79
CA LYS A 16 12.02 -36.52 -5.05
C LYS A 16 12.11 -36.78 -3.54
N SER A 17 11.11 -36.21 -2.87
CA SER A 17 10.10 -36.88 -2.03
C SER A 17 9.95 -36.21 -0.66
N THR A 18 8.76 -35.67 -0.39
CA THR A 18 7.87 -36.12 0.71
C THR A 18 6.65 -35.21 0.82
N SER A 19 5.50 -35.86 0.83
CA SER A 19 4.15 -35.31 0.97
C SER A 19 3.88 -34.81 2.38
N HIS A 20 3.36 -33.58 2.53
CA HIS A 20 2.64 -33.18 3.74
C HIS A 20 1.30 -32.55 3.34
N ASN A 21 0.23 -33.08 3.96
CA ASN A 21 -1.15 -32.71 3.75
C ASN A 21 -1.38 -31.25 4.17
N LEU A 22 -1.64 -30.38 3.20
CA LEU A 22 -2.20 -29.06 3.46
C LEU A 22 -3.72 -29.15 3.31
N ASN A 23 -4.39 -28.95 4.44
CA ASN A 23 -5.83 -28.91 4.57
C ASN A 23 -6.36 -27.67 3.83
N ILE A 24 -6.73 -27.84 2.55
CA ILE A 24 -7.37 -26.79 1.75
C ILE A 24 -8.82 -26.69 2.24
N GLN A 25 -9.07 -25.80 3.20
CA GLN A 25 -10.41 -25.30 3.42
C GLN A 25 -10.85 -24.59 2.14
N LYS A 26 -11.76 -25.25 1.41
CA LYS A 26 -12.65 -24.64 0.44
C LYS A 26 -13.30 -23.43 1.12
N ASN A 27 -13.01 -22.23 0.66
CA ASN A 27 -13.96 -21.12 0.67
C ASN A 27 -13.65 -20.17 -0.50
N GLU A 28 -14.43 -20.38 -1.55
CA GLU A 28 -15.02 -19.40 -2.49
C GLU A 28 -14.13 -18.30 -3.07
N TYR A 29 -13.84 -18.46 -4.37
CA TYR A 29 -13.49 -17.40 -5.31
C TYR A 29 -14.70 -16.51 -5.59
N LEU A 30 -14.57 -15.18 -5.54
CA LEU A 30 -15.01 -14.27 -6.61
C LEU A 30 -14.62 -12.81 -6.29
N ILE A 31 -13.71 -12.24 -7.09
CA ILE A 31 -13.87 -10.83 -7.52
C ILE A 31 -13.92 -10.89 -9.04
N GLN A 32 -15.12 -11.09 -9.58
CA GLN A 32 -15.45 -10.65 -10.93
C GLN A 32 -15.61 -9.13 -10.86
N GLY A 33 -14.60 -8.42 -11.31
CA GLY A 33 -14.63 -7.00 -11.60
C GLY A 33 -14.20 -6.79 -13.04
N THR A 34 -15.18 -6.69 -13.93
CA THR A 34 -15.02 -6.24 -15.31
C THR A 34 -14.53 -4.79 -15.31
N GLU A 35 -13.32 -4.52 -15.83
CA GLU A 35 -12.95 -3.45 -16.76
C GLU A 35 -11.43 -3.22 -16.80
N THR A 36 -10.84 -3.62 -17.93
CA THR A 36 -9.65 -3.04 -18.58
C THR A 36 -8.33 -2.94 -17.79
N ARG A 37 -7.40 -3.83 -18.16
CA ARG A 37 -5.93 -3.67 -18.12
C ARG A 37 -5.36 -3.03 -16.85
N GLN A 38 -5.09 -3.86 -15.84
CA GLN A 38 -3.97 -3.61 -14.94
C GLN A 38 -2.90 -4.64 -15.24
N GLN A 39 -2.09 -4.24 -16.22
CA GLN A 39 -0.79 -4.78 -16.56
C GLN A 39 0.13 -4.74 -15.34
N ASP A 40 0.95 -5.78 -15.26
CA ASP A 40 2.28 -5.83 -14.69
C ASP A 40 2.37 -5.83 -13.15
N VAL A 41 3.05 -6.84 -12.62
CA VAL A 41 4.53 -6.79 -12.52
C VAL A 41 5.03 -8.23 -12.33
N CYS A 42 6.24 -8.50 -12.82
CA CYS A 42 6.92 -9.78 -12.62
C CYS A 42 8.39 -9.46 -12.40
N ARG A 43 8.83 -9.42 -11.12
CA ARG A 43 10.20 -9.65 -10.60
C ARG A 43 10.37 -9.02 -9.22
N SER A 44 10.73 -9.84 -8.24
CA SER A 44 12.09 -9.89 -7.69
C SER A 44 12.11 -10.88 -6.51
N ILE A 45 12.63 -12.09 -6.72
CA ILE A 45 13.10 -12.94 -5.62
C ILE A 45 14.46 -13.50 -6.07
N GLU A 46 15.52 -12.77 -5.75
CA GLU A 46 16.92 -13.22 -5.95
C GLU A 46 17.47 -14.02 -4.76
N THR A 47 16.63 -14.37 -3.79
CA THR A 47 16.98 -15.33 -2.74
C THR A 47 15.87 -16.36 -2.59
N PRO A 48 16.10 -17.64 -2.92
CA PRO A 48 15.06 -18.65 -2.80
C PRO A 48 14.87 -18.95 -1.31
N GLU A 49 13.82 -18.40 -0.71
CA GLU A 49 13.16 -19.12 0.38
C GLU A 49 12.58 -20.40 -0.23
N PRO A 50 12.99 -21.61 0.20
CA PRO A 50 12.64 -22.86 -0.48
C PRO A 50 11.12 -23.14 -0.57
N GLY A 51 10.30 -22.47 0.25
CA GLY A 51 8.86 -22.70 0.37
C GLY A 51 7.99 -22.00 -0.70
N ALA A 52 8.18 -20.70 -0.92
CA ALA A 52 7.25 -19.91 -1.75
C ALA A 52 7.33 -20.30 -3.24
N ASN A 53 8.54 -20.51 -3.77
CA ASN A 53 8.76 -20.88 -5.17
C ASN A 53 8.23 -22.29 -5.49
N SER A 54 8.40 -23.24 -4.57
CA SER A 54 7.92 -24.61 -4.74
C SER A 54 6.40 -24.70 -4.64
N ALA A 55 5.78 -23.92 -3.73
CA ALA A 55 4.32 -23.83 -3.62
C ALA A 55 3.67 -23.20 -4.86
N ALA A 56 4.20 -22.07 -5.34
CA ALA A 56 3.70 -21.40 -6.54
C ALA A 56 3.76 -22.31 -7.77
N LEU A 57 4.91 -22.98 -7.98
CA LEU A 57 5.08 -23.91 -9.09
C LEU A 57 4.13 -25.10 -8.98
N SER A 58 3.98 -25.69 -7.78
CA SER A 58 3.06 -26.82 -7.56
C SER A 58 1.61 -26.44 -7.86
N LEU A 59 1.16 -25.27 -7.43
CA LEU A 59 -0.19 -24.78 -7.66
C LEU A 59 -0.45 -24.44 -9.13
N TRP A 60 0.53 -23.84 -9.82
CA TRP A 60 0.47 -23.62 -11.26
C TRP A 60 0.42 -24.93 -12.05
N GLN A 61 1.28 -25.91 -11.74
CA GLN A 61 1.27 -27.24 -12.37
C GLN A 61 -0.07 -27.98 -12.19
N LYS A 62 -0.77 -27.73 -11.07
CA LYS A 62 -2.11 -28.26 -10.78
C LYS A 62 -3.25 -27.45 -11.42
N GLY A 63 -2.94 -26.43 -12.23
CA GLY A 63 -3.92 -25.54 -12.86
C GLY A 63 -4.71 -24.67 -11.89
N LYS A 64 -4.17 -24.41 -10.68
CA LYS A 64 -4.83 -23.58 -9.65
C LYS A 64 -4.46 -22.10 -9.73
N ILE A 65 -3.40 -21.77 -10.48
CA ILE A 65 -2.91 -20.41 -10.70
C ILE A 65 -2.83 -20.18 -12.21
N ALA A 66 -3.44 -19.08 -12.67
CA ALA A 66 -3.36 -18.66 -14.07
C ALA A 66 -2.00 -17.99 -14.37
N PRO A 67 -1.55 -17.93 -15.63
CA PRO A 67 -0.48 -17.01 -16.00
C PRO A 67 -0.87 -15.56 -15.64
N ASP A 68 0.12 -14.67 -15.54
CA ASP A 68 -0.08 -13.26 -15.15
C ASP A 68 -0.73 -13.11 -13.76
N SER A 69 -0.33 -13.98 -12.83
CA SER A 69 -0.80 -13.97 -11.44
C SER A 69 0.35 -13.75 -10.48
N TRP A 70 0.12 -12.89 -9.50
CA TRP A 70 0.99 -12.73 -8.35
C TRP A 70 0.65 -13.74 -7.25
N VAL A 71 1.66 -14.43 -6.75
CA VAL A 71 1.54 -15.33 -5.60
C VAL A 71 2.11 -14.61 -4.39
N ILE A 72 1.25 -14.37 -3.39
CA ILE A 72 1.63 -13.70 -2.15
C ILE A 72 1.75 -14.77 -1.06
N ASP A 73 2.92 -14.87 -0.46
CA ASP A 73 3.11 -15.65 0.76
C ASP A 73 2.49 -14.89 1.94
N VAL A 74 1.31 -15.37 2.37
CA VAL A 74 0.52 -14.72 3.42
C VAL A 74 1.20 -14.82 4.78
N ASP A 75 1.87 -15.94 5.07
CA ASP A 75 2.52 -16.12 6.36
C ASP A 75 3.72 -15.17 6.46
N GLN A 76 4.51 -15.09 5.39
CA GLN A 76 5.68 -14.22 5.35
C GLN A 76 5.31 -12.73 5.41
N ILE A 77 4.25 -12.28 4.72
CA ILE A 77 3.86 -10.87 4.76
C ILE A 77 3.29 -10.46 6.12
N LEU A 78 2.59 -11.36 6.82
CA LEU A 78 2.11 -11.11 8.18
C LEU A 78 3.27 -11.08 9.18
N GLU A 79 4.25 -11.96 9.03
CA GLU A 79 5.47 -11.93 9.85
C GLU A 79 6.24 -10.62 9.65
N ASN A 80 6.44 -10.21 8.38
CA ASN A 80 7.09 -8.94 8.06
C ASN A 80 6.33 -7.75 8.63
N GLY A 81 4.99 -7.75 8.51
CA GLY A 81 4.14 -6.71 9.08
C GLY A 81 4.26 -6.62 10.61
N LYS A 82 4.32 -7.77 11.29
CA LYS A 82 4.52 -7.84 12.73
C LYS A 82 5.88 -7.26 13.14
N ARG A 83 6.97 -7.64 12.45
CA ARG A 83 8.33 -7.13 12.71
C ARG A 83 8.39 -5.60 12.56
N LEU A 84 7.71 -5.04 11.54
CA LEU A 84 7.62 -3.59 11.34
C LEU A 84 6.92 -2.90 12.52
N ILE A 85 5.78 -3.43 12.96
CA ILE A 85 5.02 -2.88 14.09
C ILE A 85 5.82 -2.94 15.38
N GLU A 86 6.48 -4.06 15.67
CA GLU A 86 7.33 -4.21 16.86
C GLU A 86 8.47 -3.19 16.85
N THR A 87 9.13 -3.03 15.70
CA THR A 87 10.20 -2.05 15.54
C THR A 87 9.68 -0.62 15.72
N ALA A 88 8.57 -0.25 15.09
CA ALA A 88 8.02 1.09 15.18
C ALA A 88 7.60 1.45 16.62
N ARG A 89 7.06 0.48 17.38
CA ARG A 89 6.71 0.66 18.80
C ARG A 89 7.92 1.01 19.67
N LEU A 90 9.10 0.44 19.39
CA LEU A 90 10.33 0.76 20.15
C LEU A 90 10.71 2.24 20.02
N TYR A 91 10.34 2.88 18.92
CA TYR A 91 10.64 4.28 18.63
C TYR A 91 9.44 5.23 18.80
N GLY A 92 8.29 4.73 19.25
CA GLY A 92 7.07 5.53 19.35
C GLY A 92 6.55 6.05 18.01
N ILE A 93 6.78 5.30 16.93
CA ILE A 93 6.34 5.65 15.57
C ILE A 93 5.04 4.91 15.26
N GLU A 94 4.05 5.63 14.75
CA GLU A 94 2.83 5.04 14.20
C GLU A 94 3.00 4.64 12.74
N LEU A 95 2.41 3.51 12.35
CA LEU A 95 2.48 3.00 10.98
C LEU A 95 1.10 3.03 10.33
N TYR A 96 0.99 3.72 9.21
CA TYR A 96 -0.10 3.54 8.26
C TYR A 96 0.24 2.45 7.24
N LEU A 97 -0.75 1.62 6.93
CA LEU A 97 -0.62 0.56 5.94
C LEU A 97 -0.87 1.10 4.53
N MET A 98 0.16 1.12 3.69
CA MET A 98 0.02 1.37 2.24
C MET A 98 -0.24 0.04 1.52
N THR A 99 -1.28 -0.02 0.66
CA THR A 99 -1.69 -1.28 0.03
C THR A 99 -1.51 -1.31 -1.50
N LYS A 100 -1.14 -0.17 -2.09
CA LYS A 100 -1.00 0.00 -3.54
C LYS A 100 -0.12 -1.08 -4.19
N GLN A 101 1.01 -1.41 -3.57
CA GLN A 101 2.03 -2.31 -4.12
C GLN A 101 1.59 -3.77 -4.20
N PHE A 102 0.60 -4.20 -3.42
CA PHE A 102 0.05 -5.56 -3.47
C PHE A 102 -1.39 -5.59 -4.01
N GLY A 103 -1.70 -4.66 -4.91
CA GLY A 103 -2.97 -4.66 -5.64
C GLY A 103 -4.17 -4.17 -4.84
N ARG A 104 -3.94 -3.37 -3.78
CA ARG A 104 -5.03 -2.77 -2.97
C ARG A 104 -5.98 -3.82 -2.39
N ASN A 105 -5.43 -4.97 -2.01
CA ASN A 105 -6.20 -6.14 -1.61
C ASN A 105 -6.84 -5.94 -0.21
N PRO A 106 -8.17 -5.84 -0.09
CA PRO A 106 -8.83 -5.58 1.19
C PRO A 106 -8.77 -6.77 2.15
N TRP A 107 -8.68 -8.00 1.65
CA TRP A 107 -8.55 -9.18 2.51
C TRP A 107 -7.21 -9.17 3.25
N LEU A 108 -6.13 -8.89 2.52
CA LEU A 108 -4.79 -8.78 3.11
C LEU A 108 -4.68 -7.54 4.00
N ALA A 109 -5.24 -6.39 3.59
CA ALA A 109 -5.28 -5.18 4.40
C ALA A 109 -5.95 -5.43 5.76
N LYS A 110 -7.09 -6.14 5.78
CA LYS A 110 -7.78 -6.52 7.01
C LYS A 110 -6.91 -7.36 7.95
N LYS A 111 -6.15 -8.33 7.40
CA LYS A 111 -5.25 -9.18 8.19
C LYS A 111 -4.08 -8.39 8.77
N LEU A 112 -3.48 -7.51 7.98
CA LEU A 112 -2.37 -6.66 8.42
C LEU A 112 -2.83 -5.63 9.46
N LEU A 113 -3.99 -4.98 9.26
CA LEU A 113 -4.55 -4.06 10.26
C LEU A 113 -4.73 -4.71 11.63
N ALA A 114 -5.13 -5.99 11.67
CA ALA A 114 -5.29 -6.73 12.92
C ALA A 114 -3.97 -6.92 13.71
N LEU A 115 -2.81 -6.70 13.09
CA LEU A 115 -1.51 -6.71 13.77
C LEU A 115 -1.25 -5.42 14.59
N GLY A 116 -2.05 -4.37 14.36
CA GLY A 116 -1.99 -3.11 15.11
C GLY A 116 -1.44 -1.92 14.34
N TYR A 117 -1.59 -1.87 13.02
CA TYR A 117 -1.38 -0.65 12.23
C TYR A 117 -2.47 0.38 12.57
N SER A 118 -2.13 1.68 12.60
CA SER A 118 -3.06 2.75 12.98
C SER A 118 -4.21 2.94 11.97
N GLY A 119 -4.03 2.47 10.74
CA GLY A 119 -5.05 2.51 9.69
C GLY A 119 -4.44 2.46 8.30
N ILE A 120 -5.27 2.58 7.26
CA ILE A 120 -4.81 2.54 5.87
C ILE A 120 -4.47 3.95 5.38
N VAL A 121 -3.31 4.08 4.73
CA VAL A 121 -3.01 5.25 3.90
C VAL A 121 -3.38 4.93 2.45
N ALA A 122 -4.38 5.61 1.92
CA ALA A 122 -4.86 5.41 0.56
C ALA A 122 -4.15 6.37 -0.40
N VAL A 123 -3.40 5.82 -1.37
CA VAL A 123 -2.61 6.64 -2.31
C VAL A 123 -3.46 7.54 -3.20
N ASP A 124 -4.69 7.09 -3.51
CA ASP A 124 -5.67 7.76 -4.34
C ASP A 124 -7.10 7.41 -3.89
N TYR A 125 -8.07 8.13 -4.43
CA TYR A 125 -9.48 7.99 -4.09
C TYR A 125 -10.09 6.63 -4.50
N LYS A 126 -9.52 5.93 -5.50
CA LYS A 126 -10.00 4.61 -5.91
C LYS A 126 -9.62 3.56 -4.87
N GLU A 127 -8.41 3.64 -4.31
CA GLU A 127 -7.97 2.79 -3.19
C GLU A 127 -8.83 3.04 -1.94
N ALA A 128 -9.06 4.31 -1.58
CA ALA A 128 -9.92 4.66 -0.46
C ALA A 128 -11.33 4.04 -0.61
N ARG A 129 -11.90 4.09 -1.83
CA ARG A 129 -13.19 3.47 -2.13
C ARG A 129 -13.19 1.95 -1.95
N VAL A 130 -12.13 1.25 -2.36
CA VAL A 130 -12.01 -0.21 -2.15
C VAL A 130 -12.02 -0.54 -0.66
N MET A 131 -11.24 0.19 0.14
CA MET A 131 -11.12 -0.05 1.58
C MET A 131 -12.41 0.29 2.34
N ARG A 132 -13.04 1.42 2.01
CA ARG A 132 -14.32 1.83 2.60
C ARG A 132 -15.44 0.84 2.29
N ARG A 133 -15.52 0.32 1.05
CA ARG A 133 -16.46 -0.75 0.68
C ARG A 133 -16.22 -2.05 1.45
N ALA A 134 -14.98 -2.32 1.83
CA ALA A 134 -14.62 -3.46 2.67
C ALA A 134 -14.82 -3.21 4.18
N GLY A 135 -15.32 -2.03 4.58
CA GLY A 135 -15.50 -1.65 5.98
C GLY A 135 -14.18 -1.42 6.72
N LEU A 136 -13.10 -1.08 6.02
CA LEU A 136 -11.78 -0.85 6.61
C LEU A 136 -11.51 0.65 6.84
N PRO A 137 -10.82 1.00 7.94
CA PRO A 137 -10.51 2.38 8.27
C PRO A 137 -9.45 2.97 7.33
N VAL A 138 -9.77 4.10 6.72
CA VAL A 138 -8.81 4.92 5.95
C VAL A 138 -8.35 6.05 6.86
N ALA A 139 -7.16 5.90 7.46
CA ALA A 139 -6.61 6.89 8.37
C ALA A 139 -6.03 8.09 7.61
N HIS A 140 -5.42 7.88 6.44
CA HIS A 140 -4.77 8.94 5.68
C HIS A 140 -5.18 8.92 4.21
N GLN A 141 -5.60 10.07 3.69
CA GLN A 141 -5.94 10.27 2.29
C GLN A 141 -5.40 11.62 1.76
N GLY A 142 -5.22 11.75 0.44
CA GLY A 142 -4.74 13.00 -0.19
C GLY A 142 -3.25 12.99 -0.54
N HIS A 143 -2.51 11.93 -0.21
CA HIS A 143 -1.11 11.76 -0.56
C HIS A 143 -0.89 10.34 -1.10
N LEU A 144 -0.42 10.14 -2.33
CA LEU A 144 0.15 11.13 -3.26
C LEU A 144 -0.88 11.90 -4.09
N VAL A 145 -2.12 11.41 -4.21
CA VAL A 145 -3.15 12.00 -5.08
C VAL A 145 -4.19 12.74 -4.24
N GLN A 146 -4.50 13.99 -4.61
CA GLN A 146 -5.51 14.81 -3.95
C GLN A 146 -6.93 14.24 -4.13
N ILE A 147 -7.77 14.46 -3.12
CA ILE A 147 -9.17 14.02 -3.14
C ILE A 147 -9.96 14.88 -4.15
N PRO A 148 -10.68 14.29 -5.12
CA PRO A 148 -11.56 15.03 -6.03
C PRO A 148 -12.61 15.84 -5.25
N CYS A 149 -12.95 17.05 -5.69
CA CYS A 149 -13.81 17.99 -4.95
C CYS A 149 -15.14 17.37 -4.50
N HIS A 150 -15.82 16.61 -5.37
CA HIS A 150 -17.08 15.94 -5.06
C HIS A 150 -16.97 14.72 -4.13
N GLN A 151 -15.75 14.33 -3.71
CA GLN A 151 -15.50 13.23 -2.78
C GLN A 151 -14.92 13.71 -1.44
N VAL A 152 -14.71 15.03 -1.29
CA VAL A 152 -14.17 15.60 -0.04
C VAL A 152 -15.14 15.41 1.11
N ALA A 153 -16.44 15.66 0.89
CA ALA A 153 -17.47 15.46 1.91
C ALA A 153 -17.49 14.01 2.41
N ASP A 154 -17.51 13.04 1.49
CA ASP A 154 -17.46 11.61 1.83
C ASP A 154 -16.23 11.25 2.67
N ALA A 155 -15.05 11.75 2.30
CA ALA A 155 -13.82 11.45 3.05
C ALA A 155 -13.87 11.99 4.49
N VAL A 156 -14.46 13.17 4.69
CA VAL A 156 -14.61 13.79 6.02
C VAL A 156 -15.69 13.07 6.84
N GLU A 157 -16.86 12.84 6.25
CA GLU A 157 -18.02 12.25 6.92
C GLU A 157 -17.79 10.78 7.31
N GLN A 158 -17.12 10.01 6.44
CA GLN A 158 -16.83 8.59 6.68
C GLN A 158 -15.62 8.36 7.59
N GLY A 159 -15.04 9.43 8.16
CA GLY A 159 -13.89 9.36 9.04
C GLY A 159 -12.59 9.11 8.27
N THR A 160 -11.85 10.17 8.02
CA THR A 160 -10.42 10.10 7.68
C THR A 160 -9.67 10.81 8.78
N ASP A 161 -8.72 10.15 9.42
CA ASP A 161 -8.02 10.75 10.56
C ASP A 161 -7.25 12.01 10.12
N VAL A 162 -6.60 11.95 8.96
CA VAL A 162 -5.86 13.07 8.40
C VAL A 162 -5.95 13.15 6.88
N ILE A 163 -6.17 14.37 6.36
CA ILE A 163 -6.19 14.65 4.92
C ILE A 163 -4.97 15.51 4.54
N THR A 164 -4.13 15.04 3.62
CA THR A 164 -3.07 15.90 3.08
C THR A 164 -3.64 16.84 2.02
N VAL A 165 -3.33 18.12 2.14
CA VAL A 165 -3.70 19.17 1.19
C VAL A 165 -2.47 19.81 0.57
N PHE A 166 -2.57 20.11 -0.71
CA PHE A 166 -1.48 20.67 -1.51
C PHE A 166 -1.64 22.17 -1.77
N THR A 167 -2.88 22.65 -1.68
CA THR A 167 -3.24 24.04 -1.97
C THR A 167 -4.21 24.58 -0.93
N LEU A 168 -4.23 25.91 -0.79
CA LEU A 168 -5.19 26.59 0.08
C LEU A 168 -6.64 26.38 -0.39
N ALA A 169 -6.86 26.29 -1.70
CA ALA A 169 -8.18 26.01 -2.26
C ALA A 169 -8.70 24.65 -1.78
N LYS A 170 -7.88 23.60 -1.84
CA LYS A 170 -8.27 22.28 -1.32
C LYS A 170 -8.49 22.29 0.20
N ALA A 171 -7.66 23.01 0.95
CA ALA A 171 -7.85 23.19 2.39
C ALA A 171 -9.21 23.84 2.72
N ARG A 172 -9.64 24.83 1.91
CA ARG A 172 -10.97 25.46 2.04
C ARG A 172 -12.11 24.47 1.75
N GLU A 173 -11.98 23.62 0.73
CA GLU A 173 -12.97 22.56 0.45
C GLU A 173 -13.10 21.59 1.64
N VAL A 174 -11.97 21.13 2.20
CA VAL A 174 -11.96 20.25 3.37
C VAL A 174 -12.58 20.94 4.58
N SER A 175 -12.25 22.20 4.82
CA SER A 175 -12.82 23.00 5.90
C SER A 175 -14.35 23.15 5.75
N ALA A 176 -14.84 23.50 4.56
CA ALA A 176 -16.27 23.63 4.31
C ALA A 176 -17.03 22.31 4.54
N ALA A 177 -16.45 21.19 4.10
CA ALA A 177 -17.01 19.86 4.36
C ALA A 177 -17.04 19.52 5.85
N ALA A 178 -15.95 19.81 6.58
CA ALA A 178 -15.84 19.57 8.01
C ALA A 178 -16.86 20.39 8.82
N VAL A 179 -17.02 21.68 8.50
CA VAL A 179 -18.04 22.55 9.11
C VAL A 179 -19.43 22.00 8.86
N LYS A 180 -19.75 21.61 7.62
CA LYS A 180 -21.06 21.03 7.27
C LYS A 180 -21.35 19.73 8.03
N ALA A 181 -20.33 18.89 8.23
CA ALA A 181 -20.44 17.63 8.96
C ALA A 181 -20.40 17.81 10.49
N GLY A 182 -20.19 19.03 11.01
CA GLY A 182 -20.02 19.28 12.44
C GLY A 182 -18.75 18.65 13.02
N ARG A 183 -17.67 18.56 12.22
CA ARG A 183 -16.40 17.91 12.59
C ARG A 183 -15.24 18.90 12.51
N VAL A 184 -14.17 18.59 13.23
CA VAL A 184 -12.85 19.19 13.01
C VAL A 184 -12.00 18.16 12.27
N GLN A 185 -11.61 18.47 11.03
CA GLN A 185 -10.79 17.58 10.21
C GLN A 185 -9.32 17.97 10.32
N SER A 186 -8.48 17.06 10.80
CA SER A 186 -7.02 17.24 10.80
C SER A 186 -6.49 17.20 9.37
N VAL A 187 -5.50 18.06 9.08
CA VAL A 187 -4.85 18.13 7.77
C VAL A 187 -3.33 18.11 7.90
N LEU A 188 -2.66 17.56 6.88
CA LEU A 188 -1.21 17.70 6.67
C LEU A 188 -0.96 18.58 5.45
N LEU A 189 0.08 19.40 5.50
CA LEU A 189 0.50 20.22 4.37
C LEU A 189 1.60 19.50 3.60
N LYS A 190 1.44 19.37 2.28
CA LYS A 190 2.55 18.91 1.44
C LYS A 190 3.46 20.08 1.10
N VAL A 191 4.65 20.07 1.67
CA VAL A 191 5.67 21.09 1.45
C VAL A 191 6.70 20.64 0.40
N TYR A 192 7.41 21.61 -0.20
CA TYR A 192 8.60 21.37 -1.02
C TYR A 192 9.64 22.51 -0.90
N SER A 193 10.90 22.18 -1.18
CA SER A 193 12.02 23.08 -1.46
C SER A 193 12.48 22.91 -2.91
N ASP A 194 13.20 23.90 -3.45
CA ASP A 194 13.77 23.82 -4.80
C ASP A 194 14.85 22.73 -4.92
N ASP A 195 15.50 22.39 -3.81
CA ASP A 195 16.51 21.33 -3.72
C ASP A 195 15.89 19.93 -3.51
N ASP A 196 14.56 19.83 -3.36
CA ASP A 196 13.91 18.55 -3.12
C ASP A 196 13.90 17.68 -4.36
N PHE A 197 14.12 16.37 -4.15
CA PHE A 197 13.91 15.38 -5.20
C PHE A 197 12.44 15.33 -5.60
N SER A 198 12.14 15.74 -6.84
CA SER A 198 10.79 15.73 -7.38
C SER A 198 10.63 14.68 -8.47
N LEU A 199 9.84 13.65 -8.16
CA LEU A 199 9.32 12.72 -9.17
C LEU A 199 8.28 13.43 -10.05
N SER A 200 8.22 13.06 -11.32
CA SER A 200 7.20 13.57 -12.25
C SER A 200 5.79 13.23 -11.75
N GLY A 201 4.86 14.19 -11.84
CA GLY A 201 3.47 14.02 -11.42
C GLY A 201 3.16 14.34 -9.94
N ALA A 202 4.11 14.88 -9.17
CA ALA A 202 3.90 15.27 -7.77
C ALA A 202 2.93 16.47 -7.55
N GLY A 203 2.53 17.17 -8.62
CA GLY A 203 1.56 18.25 -8.57
C GLY A 203 2.03 19.51 -7.83
N GLU A 204 1.10 20.47 -7.67
CA GLU A 204 1.29 21.68 -6.87
C GLU A 204 1.55 21.32 -5.39
N ARG A 205 2.37 22.12 -4.71
CA ARG A 205 2.78 21.92 -3.30
C ARG A 205 3.02 23.28 -2.64
N PHE A 206 3.10 23.34 -1.32
CA PHE A 206 3.46 24.57 -0.60
C PHE A 206 4.97 24.77 -0.59
N CYS A 207 5.47 25.89 -1.14
CA CYS A 207 6.89 26.22 -1.14
C CYS A 207 7.35 26.63 0.27
N THR A 208 8.47 26.08 0.73
CA THR A 208 9.07 26.37 2.04
C THR A 208 9.80 27.72 2.10
N ALA A 209 10.04 28.39 0.97
CA ALA A 209 10.69 29.71 0.90
C ALA A 209 9.95 30.83 1.65
N PHE A 210 8.73 30.56 2.14
CA PHE A 210 7.99 31.45 3.03
C PHE A 210 8.59 31.56 4.45
N ALA A 211 9.44 30.61 4.87
CA ALA A 211 10.04 30.62 6.21
C ALA A 211 11.32 31.47 6.34
N ALA A 212 11.91 31.93 5.23
CA ALA A 212 13.21 32.62 5.22
C ALA A 212 13.13 34.15 4.98
N ARG A 213 11.93 34.72 4.79
CA ARG A 213 11.72 36.17 4.64
C ARG A 213 10.94 36.76 5.82
N GLY A 214 11.39 36.44 7.03
CA GLY A 214 11.10 37.22 8.24
C GLY A 214 12.30 38.11 8.56
N GLY A 215 12.47 39.20 7.80
CA GLY A 215 13.40 40.28 8.12
C GLY A 215 12.59 41.48 8.61
N CYS A 216 12.91 41.94 9.81
CA CYS A 216 12.42 43.18 10.40
C CYS A 216 12.77 44.40 9.53
#